data_AF-A0A0G0HCV9-F1
#
_entry.id   AF-A0A0G0HCV9-F1
#
_cell.length_a   1.000
_cell.length_b   1.000
_cell.length_c   1.000
_cell.angle_alpha   90.00
_cell.angle_beta   90.00
_cell.angle_gamma   90.00
#
_symmetry.space_group_name_H-M   'P 1'
#
loop_
_entity.id
_entity.type
_entity.pdbx_description
1 polymer ?
#
loop_
_entity_poly.entity_id
_entity_poly.type
_entity_poly.pdbx_seq_one_letter_code
_entity_poly.pdbx_strand_id
1 'polypeptide(L)'
;MNSEFKGIFASLKKSAFVQLLKLSLPFYAKGRLWDSIHLLIGIEHLMTVLKNIKSIKLRNILVPAFILHDIGWSKLGNEKNTGWGSVKMRSLHMKFGAIIAKLLLSEIKYPKKYIPEIINLVAHHDDVYLGKSPKTLEEKLLRDIDSCFIFTAPSFWKDWHIRCHEGLGSDPDEKGLKPLEFLNKQSKKYSLKFTGAAQKITDKEIKSRKLEIKQDILPEKRYLEFKKEADDLNRKINILFNQ
;
A
#
# COMPACT_ATOMS: atom_id res chain seq x y z
N MET A 1 3.05 6.45 -22.29
CA MET A 1 2.96 5.63 -21.04
C MET A 1 4.31 4.94 -20.84
N ASN A 2 5.04 5.28 -19.76
CA ASN A 2 6.33 4.66 -19.41
C ASN A 2 6.22 3.13 -19.38
N SER A 3 7.31 2.43 -19.70
CA SER A 3 7.40 0.96 -19.72
C SER A 3 6.96 0.30 -18.40
N GLU A 4 7.23 0.95 -17.26
CA GLU A 4 6.84 0.46 -15.92
C GLU A 4 5.33 0.35 -15.71
N PHE A 5 4.54 1.34 -16.15
CA PHE A 5 3.08 1.27 -16.01
C PHE A 5 2.43 0.28 -16.96
N LYS A 6 3.04 0.02 -18.13
CA LYS A 6 2.47 -0.90 -19.13
C LYS A 6 2.27 -2.30 -18.55
N GLY A 7 3.19 -2.77 -17.70
CA GLY A 7 3.08 -4.08 -17.03
C GLY A 7 1.88 -4.16 -16.07
N ILE A 8 1.71 -3.14 -15.22
CA ILE A 8 0.61 -3.09 -14.25
C ILE A 8 -0.74 -2.97 -14.97
N PHE A 9 -0.87 -2.06 -15.93
CA PHE A 9 -2.10 -1.92 -16.71
C PHE A 9 -2.41 -3.19 -17.52
N ALA A 10 -1.41 -3.87 -18.07
CA ALA A 10 -1.60 -5.15 -18.76
C ALA A 10 -2.06 -6.27 -17.80
N SER A 11 -1.61 -6.26 -16.54
CA SER A 11 -2.05 -7.22 -15.52
C SER A 11 -3.53 -7.05 -15.17
N LEU A 12 -4.02 -5.80 -15.21
CA LEU A 12 -5.41 -5.42 -15.05
C LEU A 12 -6.19 -5.67 -16.35
N LYS A 13 -6.34 -6.94 -16.74
CA LYS A 13 -7.05 -7.39 -17.97
C LYS A 13 -8.48 -6.86 -18.16
N LYS A 14 -9.11 -6.26 -17.14
CA LYS A 14 -10.47 -5.69 -17.21
C LYS A 14 -10.42 -4.17 -17.33
N SER A 15 -11.14 -3.63 -18.32
CA SER A 15 -11.29 -2.18 -18.54
C SER A 15 -11.72 -1.41 -17.30
N ALA A 16 -12.64 -1.96 -16.51
CA ALA A 16 -13.13 -1.33 -15.29
C ALA A 16 -12.03 -1.13 -14.21
N PHE A 17 -11.07 -2.06 -14.07
CA PHE A 17 -9.99 -1.90 -13.10
C PHE A 17 -9.00 -0.84 -13.55
N VAL A 18 -8.69 -0.80 -14.85
CA VAL A 18 -7.84 0.25 -15.43
C VAL A 18 -8.48 1.62 -15.26
N GLN A 19 -9.78 1.73 -15.51
CA GLN A 19 -10.53 2.98 -15.33
C GLN A 19 -10.53 3.40 -13.85
N LEU A 20 -10.81 2.49 -12.93
CA LEU A 20 -10.80 2.77 -11.49
C LEU A 20 -9.41 3.20 -11.00
N LEU A 21 -8.35 2.54 -11.48
CA LEU A 21 -6.97 2.92 -11.19
C LEU A 21 -6.69 4.35 -11.70
N LYS A 22 -7.04 4.67 -12.94
CA LYS A 22 -6.86 6.02 -13.49
C LYS A 22 -7.59 7.09 -12.67
N LEU A 23 -8.84 6.84 -12.27
CA LEU A 23 -9.63 7.77 -11.47
C LEU A 23 -9.11 7.92 -10.03
N SER A 24 -8.47 6.90 -9.47
CA SER A 24 -7.96 6.92 -8.09
C SER A 24 -6.57 7.57 -7.98
N LEU A 25 -5.71 7.46 -9.00
CA LEU A 25 -4.33 7.99 -8.97
C LEU A 25 -4.21 9.45 -8.51
N PRO A 26 -5.07 10.40 -8.93
CA PRO A 26 -5.00 11.78 -8.44
C PRO A 26 -5.20 11.92 -6.93
N PHE A 27 -5.97 11.02 -6.30
CA PHE A 27 -6.14 11.00 -4.85
C PHE A 27 -4.86 10.51 -4.16
N TYR A 28 -4.21 9.49 -4.71
CA TYR A 28 -2.93 9.00 -4.20
C TYR A 28 -1.81 10.06 -4.30
N ALA A 29 -1.72 10.77 -5.42
CA ALA A 29 -0.74 11.85 -5.58
C ALA A 29 -0.99 13.06 -4.66
N LYS A 30 -2.24 13.25 -4.20
CA LYS A 30 -2.63 14.25 -3.17
C LYS A 30 -2.54 13.70 -1.74
N GLY A 31 -2.32 12.40 -1.59
CA GLY A 31 -2.20 11.68 -0.32
C GLY A 31 -0.84 11.89 0.33
N ARG A 32 -0.29 10.83 0.94
CA ARG A 32 1.08 10.81 1.44
C ARG A 32 2.05 10.53 0.29
N LEU A 33 3.29 10.99 0.44
CA LEU A 33 4.33 10.86 -0.59
C LEU A 33 4.45 9.44 -1.19
N TRP A 34 4.34 8.42 -0.35
CA TRP A 34 4.61 7.03 -0.73
C TRP A 34 3.37 6.26 -1.19
N ASP A 35 2.17 6.85 -1.11
CA ASP A 35 0.91 6.14 -1.34
C ASP A 35 0.80 5.65 -2.80
N SER A 36 1.27 6.44 -3.77
CA SER A 36 1.26 6.01 -5.19
C SER A 36 2.17 4.80 -5.44
N ILE A 37 3.35 4.74 -4.83
CA ILE A 37 4.25 3.58 -4.94
C ILE A 37 3.62 2.37 -4.23
N HIS A 38 3.08 2.57 -3.03
CA HIS A 38 2.38 1.54 -2.26
C HIS A 38 1.26 0.89 -3.07
N LEU A 39 0.40 1.71 -3.68
CA LEU A 39 -0.68 1.23 -4.54
C LEU A 39 -0.17 0.32 -5.67
N LEU A 40 0.85 0.76 -6.41
CA LEU A 40 1.34 0.04 -7.58
C LEU A 40 1.98 -1.29 -7.20
N ILE A 41 2.88 -1.30 -6.21
CA ILE A 41 3.52 -2.53 -5.73
C ILE A 41 2.47 -3.48 -5.12
N GLY A 42 1.52 -2.94 -4.35
CA GLY A 42 0.46 -3.72 -3.75
C GLY A 42 -0.48 -4.37 -4.78
N ILE A 43 -0.77 -3.69 -5.91
CA ILE A 43 -1.50 -4.31 -7.02
C ILE A 43 -0.73 -5.51 -7.59
N GLU A 44 0.59 -5.42 -7.77
CA GLU A 44 1.40 -6.54 -8.26
C GLU A 44 1.36 -7.74 -7.30
N HIS A 45 1.50 -7.49 -6.00
CA HIS A 45 1.34 -8.51 -4.96
C HIS A 45 -0.06 -9.14 -4.99
N LEU A 46 -1.11 -8.32 -5.07
CA LEU A 46 -2.49 -8.79 -5.15
C LEU A 46 -2.71 -9.67 -6.37
N MET A 47 -2.22 -9.26 -7.54
CA MET A 47 -2.35 -10.02 -8.77
C MET A 47 -1.61 -11.35 -8.70
N THR A 48 -0.47 -11.39 -8.02
CA THR A 48 0.29 -12.63 -7.75
C THR A 48 -0.52 -13.60 -6.88
N VAL A 49 -1.16 -13.10 -5.82
CA VAL A 49 -2.00 -13.93 -4.94
C VAL A 49 -3.26 -14.41 -5.66
N LEU A 50 -3.94 -13.53 -6.38
CA LEU A 50 -5.18 -13.86 -7.10
C LEU A 50 -4.97 -14.85 -8.25
N LYS A 51 -3.78 -14.89 -8.85
CA LYS A 51 -3.43 -15.90 -9.88
C LYS A 51 -3.60 -17.33 -9.35
N ASN A 52 -3.34 -17.54 -8.05
CA ASN A 52 -3.42 -18.86 -7.42
C ASN A 52 -4.85 -19.21 -6.94
N ILE A 53 -5.66 -18.20 -6.59
CA ILE A 53 -6.99 -18.41 -5.97
C ILE A 53 -8.09 -18.70 -7.00
N LYS A 54 -7.92 -18.34 -8.29
CA LYS A 54 -8.85 -18.58 -9.41
C LYS A 54 -10.33 -18.18 -9.18
N SER A 55 -10.64 -17.37 -8.16
CA SER A 55 -12.00 -16.92 -7.86
C SER A 55 -12.31 -15.57 -8.53
N ILE A 56 -13.29 -15.58 -9.43
CA ILE A 56 -13.78 -14.37 -10.12
C ILE A 56 -14.46 -13.41 -9.13
N LYS A 57 -15.21 -13.95 -8.15
CA LYS A 57 -15.84 -13.15 -7.10
C LYS A 57 -14.77 -12.38 -6.32
N LEU A 58 -13.79 -13.08 -5.76
CA LEU A 58 -12.71 -12.46 -4.97
C LEU A 58 -11.97 -11.40 -5.77
N ARG A 59 -11.66 -11.67 -7.05
CA ARG A 59 -11.01 -10.68 -7.93
C ARG A 59 -11.85 -9.42 -8.13
N ASN A 60 -13.17 -9.54 -8.27
CA ASN A 60 -14.06 -8.38 -8.45
C ASN A 60 -14.27 -7.57 -7.16
N ILE A 61 -13.83 -8.06 -6.01
CA ILE A 61 -13.93 -7.37 -4.72
C ILE A 61 -12.56 -6.83 -4.31
N LEU A 62 -11.55 -7.69 -4.27
CA LEU A 62 -10.23 -7.34 -3.74
C LEU A 62 -9.47 -6.36 -4.62
N VAL A 63 -9.57 -6.46 -5.96
CA VAL A 63 -8.85 -5.52 -6.83
C VAL A 63 -9.38 -4.09 -6.67
N PRO A 64 -10.71 -3.83 -6.75
CA PRO A 64 -11.24 -2.50 -6.45
C PRO A 64 -10.97 -2.06 -5.00
N ALA A 65 -11.15 -2.94 -4.02
CA ALA A 65 -10.92 -2.59 -2.62
C ALA A 65 -9.47 -2.14 -2.38
N PHE A 66 -8.49 -2.86 -2.93
CA PHE A 66 -7.10 -2.47 -2.82
C PHE A 66 -6.77 -1.19 -3.60
N ILE A 67 -7.35 -0.99 -4.78
CA ILE A 67 -7.19 0.27 -5.54
C ILE A 67 -7.73 1.47 -4.75
N LEU A 68 -8.68 1.26 -3.84
CA LEU A 68 -9.41 2.34 -3.18
C LEU A 68 -9.10 2.48 -1.69
N HIS A 69 -8.38 1.53 -1.06
CA HIS A 69 -8.29 1.46 0.41
C HIS A 69 -7.73 2.75 1.04
N ASP A 70 -6.67 3.30 0.45
CA ASP A 70 -5.90 4.43 0.98
C ASP A 70 -6.27 5.79 0.36
N ILE A 71 -7.25 5.87 -0.56
CA ILE A 71 -7.61 7.14 -1.23
C ILE A 71 -8.09 8.23 -0.26
N GLY A 72 -8.53 7.84 0.94
CA GLY A 72 -8.97 8.76 1.97
C GLY A 72 -7.87 9.68 2.52
N TRP A 73 -6.59 9.29 2.42
CA TRP A 73 -5.46 10.15 2.82
C TRP A 73 -5.41 11.48 2.05
N SER A 74 -6.00 11.52 0.85
CA SER A 74 -6.16 12.74 0.06
C SER A 74 -7.02 13.82 0.72
N LYS A 75 -7.87 13.46 1.69
CA LYS A 75 -8.77 14.37 2.40
C LYS A 75 -8.24 14.86 3.74
N LEU A 76 -7.10 14.34 4.18
CA LEU A 76 -6.46 14.77 5.42
C LEU A 76 -5.45 15.89 5.14
N GLY A 77 -5.23 16.75 6.13
CA GLY A 77 -4.28 17.86 6.06
C GLY A 77 -2.84 17.39 6.10
N ASN A 78 -1.90 18.33 6.28
CA ASN A 78 -0.47 18.05 6.24
C ASN A 78 0.00 17.11 7.37
N GLU A 79 -0.77 16.98 8.45
CA GLU A 79 -0.53 16.07 9.56
C GLU A 79 -0.42 14.59 9.12
N LYS A 80 -0.99 14.23 7.97
CA LYS A 80 -0.88 12.87 7.41
C LYS A 80 0.54 12.42 7.08
N ASN A 81 1.47 13.37 6.93
CA ASN A 81 2.87 13.09 6.64
C ASN A 81 3.69 12.80 7.91
N THR A 82 3.08 12.89 9.09
CA THR A 82 3.74 12.60 10.37
C THR A 82 3.43 11.17 10.82
N GLY A 83 4.42 10.28 10.71
CA GLY A 83 4.36 8.89 11.19
C GLY A 83 3.26 8.01 10.56
N TRP A 84 2.90 6.93 11.26
CA TRP A 84 1.89 5.95 10.84
C TRP A 84 0.43 6.44 11.01
N GLY A 85 0.23 7.74 11.25
CA GLY A 85 -1.07 8.35 11.56
C GLY A 85 -1.59 7.99 12.95
N SER A 86 -2.26 8.95 13.61
CA SER A 86 -2.97 8.69 14.87
C SER A 86 -4.16 7.77 14.64
N VAL A 87 -4.67 7.12 15.69
CA VAL A 87 -5.93 6.35 15.64
C VAL A 87 -7.05 7.16 14.98
N LYS A 88 -7.16 8.45 15.32
CA LYS A 88 -8.13 9.37 14.72
C LYS A 88 -7.91 9.54 13.22
N MET A 89 -6.67 9.74 12.76
CA MET A 89 -6.35 9.83 11.33
C MET A 89 -6.67 8.54 10.58
N ARG A 90 -6.42 7.37 11.20
CA ARG A 90 -6.78 6.07 10.62
C ARG A 90 -8.29 5.94 10.42
N SER A 91 -9.07 6.22 11.44
CA SER A 91 -10.53 6.21 11.32
C SER A 91 -11.06 7.20 10.28
N LEU A 92 -10.45 8.40 10.18
CA LEU A 92 -10.87 9.42 9.22
C LEU A 92 -10.53 9.05 7.77
N HIS A 93 -9.32 8.55 7.47
CA HIS A 93 -9.00 8.16 6.10
C HIS A 93 -9.87 6.97 5.66
N MET A 94 -10.14 5.99 6.51
CA MET A 94 -11.05 4.89 6.16
C MET A 94 -12.47 5.39 5.86
N LYS A 95 -12.98 6.32 6.69
CA LYS A 95 -14.30 6.94 6.47
C LYS A 95 -14.36 7.73 5.16
N PHE A 96 -13.39 8.60 4.90
CA PHE A 96 -13.35 9.38 3.65
C PHE A 96 -13.09 8.49 2.44
N GLY A 97 -12.23 7.49 2.58
CA GLY A 97 -11.95 6.47 1.56
C GLY A 97 -13.22 5.75 1.14
N ALA A 98 -14.04 5.31 2.09
CA ALA A 98 -15.31 4.63 1.81
C ALA A 98 -16.30 5.51 1.02
N ILE A 99 -16.38 6.81 1.36
CA ILE A 99 -17.22 7.79 0.66
C ILE A 99 -16.73 7.96 -0.79
N ILE A 100 -15.43 8.20 -0.98
CA ILE A 100 -14.85 8.39 -2.33
C ILE A 100 -14.97 7.10 -3.15
N ALA A 101 -14.74 5.94 -2.54
CA ALA A 101 -14.86 4.63 -3.17
C ALA A 101 -16.26 4.41 -3.73
N LYS A 102 -17.31 4.74 -2.96
CA LYS A 102 -18.70 4.65 -3.42
C LYS A 102 -18.94 5.52 -4.66
N LEU A 103 -18.42 6.75 -4.67
CA LEU A 103 -18.55 7.68 -5.79
C LEU A 103 -17.86 7.13 -7.05
N LEU A 104 -16.58 6.76 -6.96
CA LEU A 104 -15.80 6.27 -8.10
C LEU A 104 -16.36 4.96 -8.67
N LEU A 105 -16.81 4.03 -7.81
CA LEU A 105 -17.43 2.79 -8.25
C LEU A 105 -18.76 3.04 -8.98
N SER A 106 -19.53 4.02 -8.52
CA SER A 106 -20.79 4.41 -9.15
C SER A 106 -20.56 5.10 -10.50
N GLU A 107 -19.56 5.97 -10.58
CA GLU A 107 -19.17 6.69 -11.80
C GLU A 107 -18.81 5.73 -12.95
N ILE A 108 -18.02 4.69 -12.66
CA ILE A 108 -17.66 3.67 -13.65
C ILE A 108 -18.73 2.59 -13.85
N LYS A 109 -19.92 2.76 -13.24
CA LYS A 109 -21.03 1.80 -13.27
C LYS A 109 -20.59 0.38 -12.86
N TYR A 110 -19.76 0.27 -11.81
CA TYR A 110 -19.27 -1.02 -11.31
C TYR A 110 -20.45 -1.92 -10.89
N PRO A 111 -20.38 -3.26 -11.05
CA PRO A 111 -21.51 -4.13 -10.73
C PRO A 111 -22.01 -3.96 -9.29
N LYS A 112 -23.26 -3.51 -9.14
CA LYS A 112 -23.88 -3.13 -7.85
C LYS A 112 -23.75 -4.18 -6.75
N LYS A 113 -23.77 -5.47 -7.12
CA LYS A 113 -23.64 -6.60 -6.17
C LYS A 113 -22.31 -6.65 -5.42
N TYR A 114 -21.24 -6.03 -5.92
CA TYR A 114 -19.92 -6.03 -5.26
C TYR A 114 -19.65 -4.74 -4.47
N ILE A 115 -20.36 -3.66 -4.77
CA ILE A 115 -20.09 -2.34 -4.19
C ILE A 115 -20.16 -2.33 -2.66
N PRO A 116 -21.17 -2.92 -1.98
CA PRO A 116 -21.24 -2.91 -0.52
C PRO A 116 -20.02 -3.57 0.14
N GLU A 117 -19.56 -4.71 -0.42
CA GLU A 117 -18.43 -5.46 0.10
C GLU A 117 -17.10 -4.71 -0.11
N ILE A 118 -16.92 -4.07 -1.28
CA ILE A 118 -15.76 -3.22 -1.55
C ILE A 118 -15.71 -2.03 -0.58
N ILE A 119 -16.84 -1.33 -0.38
CA ILE A 119 -16.91 -0.19 0.53
C ILE A 119 -16.61 -0.61 1.97
N ASN A 120 -17.15 -1.75 2.41
CA ASN A 120 -16.88 -2.31 3.73
C ASN A 120 -15.39 -2.56 3.93
N LEU A 121 -14.73 -3.20 2.95
CA LEU A 121 -13.30 -3.43 3.00
C LEU A 121 -12.49 -2.14 3.11
N VAL A 122 -12.82 -1.12 2.30
CA VAL A 122 -12.15 0.20 2.37
C VAL A 122 -12.36 0.85 3.75
N ALA A 123 -13.57 0.76 4.31
CA ALA A 123 -13.93 1.36 5.60
C ALA A 123 -13.27 0.69 6.82
N HIS A 124 -12.72 -0.52 6.66
CA HIS A 124 -12.27 -1.35 7.78
C HIS A 124 -10.90 -2.00 7.57
N HIS A 125 -10.16 -1.71 6.50
CA HIS A 125 -8.89 -2.38 6.20
C HIS A 125 -7.81 -2.17 7.29
N ASP A 126 -7.90 -1.07 8.03
CA ASP A 126 -6.96 -0.64 9.06
C ASP A 126 -7.46 -0.93 10.50
N ASP A 127 -8.61 -1.59 10.65
CA ASP A 127 -9.24 -1.89 11.95
C ASP A 127 -8.36 -2.76 12.87
N VAL A 128 -7.38 -3.48 12.32
CA VAL A 128 -6.37 -4.22 13.11
C VAL A 128 -5.51 -3.32 13.97
N TYR A 129 -5.23 -2.09 13.52
CA TYR A 129 -4.55 -1.08 14.34
C TYR A 129 -5.45 -0.50 15.42
N LEU A 130 -6.74 -0.81 15.38
CA LEU A 130 -7.75 -0.47 16.39
C LEU A 130 -8.12 -1.68 17.27
N GLY A 131 -7.35 -2.78 17.19
CA GLY A 131 -7.55 -3.98 18.01
C GLY A 131 -8.57 -4.96 17.47
N LYS A 132 -9.03 -4.83 16.22
CA LYS A 132 -10.00 -5.77 15.62
C LYS A 132 -9.34 -6.69 14.59
N SER A 133 -9.48 -7.99 14.77
CA SER A 133 -8.95 -8.98 13.83
C SER A 133 -9.83 -9.15 12.58
N PRO A 134 -9.23 -9.36 11.38
CA PRO A 134 -9.97 -9.66 10.17
C PRO A 134 -10.68 -11.02 10.29
N LYS A 135 -11.96 -11.06 9.91
CA LYS A 135 -12.85 -12.22 10.06
C LYS A 135 -13.01 -12.98 8.76
N THR A 136 -13.15 -12.28 7.64
CA THR A 136 -13.38 -12.89 6.32
C THR A 136 -12.07 -13.18 5.58
N LEU A 137 -12.13 -14.02 4.54
CA LEU A 137 -10.97 -14.26 3.67
C LEU A 137 -10.57 -12.99 2.93
N GLU A 138 -11.56 -12.20 2.49
CA GLU A 138 -11.38 -10.92 1.82
C GLU A 138 -10.64 -9.92 2.71
N GLU A 139 -11.05 -9.76 3.97
CA GLU A 139 -10.38 -8.90 4.95
C GLU A 139 -8.94 -9.36 5.22
N LYS A 140 -8.74 -10.68 5.40
CA LYS A 140 -7.40 -11.26 5.62
C LYS A 140 -6.48 -11.02 4.43
N LEU A 141 -6.95 -11.26 3.22
CA LEU A 141 -6.19 -11.05 2.00
C LEU A 141 -5.86 -9.57 1.78
N LEU A 142 -6.83 -8.67 1.94
CA LEU A 142 -6.59 -7.24 1.79
C LEU A 142 -5.52 -6.76 2.77
N ARG A 143 -5.66 -7.14 4.05
CA ARG A 143 -4.71 -6.76 5.09
C ARG A 143 -3.33 -7.35 4.87
N ASP A 144 -3.26 -8.61 4.47
CA ASP A 144 -2.02 -9.29 4.15
C ASP A 144 -1.27 -8.58 3.02
N ILE A 145 -1.95 -8.28 1.91
CA ILE A 145 -1.34 -7.60 0.75
C ILE A 145 -0.86 -6.20 1.13
N ASP A 146 -1.68 -5.43 1.83
CA ASP A 146 -1.31 -4.10 2.33
C ASP A 146 -0.04 -4.18 3.20
N SER A 147 0.00 -5.12 4.14
CA SER A 147 1.15 -5.31 5.02
C SER A 147 2.41 -5.89 4.33
N CYS A 148 2.27 -6.57 3.18
CA CYS A 148 3.43 -7.03 2.41
C CYS A 148 4.33 -5.86 1.98
N PHE A 149 3.76 -4.65 1.84
CA PHE A 149 4.51 -3.46 1.46
C PHE A 149 5.64 -3.12 2.45
N ILE A 150 5.49 -3.45 3.74
CA ILE A 150 6.46 -3.12 4.82
C ILE A 150 7.89 -3.56 4.49
N PHE A 151 8.06 -4.71 3.85
CA PHE A 151 9.39 -5.27 3.54
C PHE A 151 9.87 -4.97 2.11
N THR A 152 9.08 -4.25 1.32
CA THR A 152 9.51 -3.80 0.00
C THR A 152 10.62 -2.77 0.13
N ALA A 153 11.44 -2.65 -0.91
CA ALA A 153 12.57 -1.72 -0.93
C ALA A 153 12.18 -0.27 -0.53
N PRO A 154 11.23 0.40 -1.21
CA PRO A 154 10.91 1.78 -0.89
C PRO A 154 10.37 1.94 0.54
N SER A 155 9.54 1.01 1.01
CA SER A 155 8.97 1.07 2.36
C SER A 155 10.05 0.88 3.44
N PHE A 156 10.88 -0.16 3.29
CA PHE A 156 11.91 -0.51 4.26
C PHE A 156 12.93 0.63 4.44
N TRP A 157 13.45 1.17 3.33
CA TRP A 157 14.47 2.23 3.39
C TRP A 157 13.89 3.57 3.88
N LYS A 158 12.65 3.90 3.50
CA LYS A 158 11.91 5.03 4.07
C LYS A 158 11.76 4.89 5.58
N ASP A 159 11.24 3.76 6.04
CA ASP A 159 10.98 3.53 7.46
C ASP A 159 12.28 3.52 8.27
N TRP A 160 13.34 2.87 7.77
CA TRP A 160 14.65 2.88 8.41
C TRP A 160 15.22 4.31 8.50
N HIS A 161 15.16 5.08 7.40
CA HIS A 161 15.69 6.44 7.39
C HIS A 161 14.97 7.34 8.41
N ILE A 162 13.64 7.36 8.38
CA ILE A 162 12.85 8.23 9.28
C ILE A 162 12.99 7.78 10.75
N ARG A 163 12.92 6.47 11.02
CA ARG A 163 12.78 5.96 12.39
C ARG A 163 14.13 5.74 13.06
N CYS A 164 15.13 5.28 12.31
CA CYS A 164 16.44 4.93 12.84
C CYS A 164 17.47 6.02 12.62
N HIS A 165 17.55 6.60 11.41
CA HIS A 165 18.54 7.61 11.08
C HIS A 165 18.14 9.00 11.59
N GLU A 166 16.95 9.50 11.24
CA GLU A 166 16.45 10.79 11.74
C GLU A 166 15.95 10.69 13.19
N GLY A 167 15.62 9.49 13.66
CA GLY A 167 15.11 9.27 15.02
C GLY A 167 13.70 9.83 15.25
N LEU A 168 12.89 9.96 14.18
CA LEU A 168 11.52 10.48 14.21
C LEU A 168 10.47 9.36 14.38
N GLY A 169 10.90 8.16 14.75
CA GLY A 169 10.01 7.05 15.07
C GLY A 169 9.31 7.24 16.42
N SER A 170 8.14 6.62 16.59
CA SER A 170 7.43 6.60 17.87
C SER A 170 8.04 5.63 18.89
N ASP A 171 8.90 4.72 18.44
CA ASP A 171 9.59 3.74 19.26
C ASP A 171 11.04 4.22 19.46
N PRO A 172 11.40 4.69 20.67
CA PRO A 172 12.72 5.27 20.93
C PRO A 172 13.86 4.26 20.77
N ASP A 173 13.58 2.95 20.92
CA ASP A 173 14.57 1.87 20.78
C ASP A 173 14.94 1.60 19.31
N GLU A 174 14.34 2.33 18.36
CA GLU A 174 14.69 2.23 16.94
C GLU A 174 15.76 3.23 16.53
N LYS A 175 15.97 4.30 17.31
CA LYS A 175 16.96 5.31 17.00
C LYS A 175 18.36 4.70 16.96
N GLY A 176 19.09 4.93 15.87
CA GLY A 176 20.44 4.43 15.68
C GLY A 176 20.57 2.96 15.29
N LEU A 177 19.47 2.21 15.12
CA LEU A 177 19.55 0.83 14.64
C LEU A 177 20.14 0.78 13.23
N LYS A 178 21.07 -0.16 13.01
CA LYS A 178 21.59 -0.47 11.67
C LYS A 178 20.49 -1.14 10.84
N PRO A 179 20.55 -1.11 9.49
CA PRO A 179 19.52 -1.70 8.64
C PRO A 179 19.17 -3.15 8.96
N LEU A 180 20.17 -3.99 9.26
CA LEU A 180 19.93 -5.40 9.59
C LEU A 180 19.19 -5.57 10.93
N GLU A 181 19.53 -4.77 11.94
CA GLU A 181 18.89 -4.79 13.25
C GLU A 181 17.43 -4.32 13.13
N PHE A 182 17.21 -3.25 12.38
CA PHE A 182 15.87 -2.76 12.06
C PHE A 182 15.06 -3.82 11.30
N LEU A 183 15.62 -4.45 10.27
CA LEU A 183 14.95 -5.53 9.53
C LEU A 183 14.56 -6.70 10.45
N ASN A 184 15.44 -7.10 11.36
CA ASN A 184 15.15 -8.17 12.32
C ASN A 184 14.02 -7.77 13.28
N LYS A 185 14.02 -6.52 13.79
CA LYS A 185 12.95 -5.97 14.63
C LYS A 185 11.61 -5.94 13.88
N GLN A 186 11.59 -5.41 12.66
CA GLN A 186 10.38 -5.38 11.81
C GLN A 186 9.90 -6.79 11.46
N SER A 187 10.81 -7.73 11.16
CA SER A 187 10.46 -9.12 10.84
C SER A 187 9.76 -9.81 12.01
N LYS A 188 10.24 -9.63 13.25
CA LYS A 188 9.57 -10.18 14.44
C LYS A 188 8.15 -9.65 14.60
N LYS A 189 7.91 -8.38 14.26
CA LYS A 189 6.63 -7.71 14.43
C LYS A 189 5.62 -7.97 13.31
N TYR A 190 6.10 -8.03 12.06
CA TYR A 190 5.24 -7.94 10.88
C TYR A 190 5.40 -9.08 9.87
N SER A 191 6.23 -10.10 10.13
CA SER A 191 6.46 -11.18 9.15
C SER A 191 5.28 -12.12 8.97
N LEU A 192 4.46 -12.33 10.02
CA LEU A 192 3.34 -13.25 9.94
C LEU A 192 2.21 -12.69 9.07
N LYS A 193 1.62 -13.57 8.27
CA LYS A 193 0.48 -13.30 7.38
C LYS A 193 -0.64 -14.29 7.66
N PHE A 194 -1.87 -13.88 7.41
CA PHE A 194 -3.05 -14.72 7.55
C PHE A 194 -3.13 -15.82 6.47
N THR A 195 -2.51 -15.59 5.31
CA THR A 195 -2.56 -16.48 4.16
C THR A 195 -1.17 -16.92 3.71
N GLY A 196 -1.04 -18.20 3.34
CA GLY A 196 0.24 -18.74 2.86
C GLY A 196 0.74 -18.09 1.56
N ALA A 197 -0.15 -17.53 0.74
CA ALA A 197 0.24 -16.81 -0.47
C ALA A 197 0.94 -15.48 -0.16
N ALA A 198 0.42 -14.71 0.79
CA ALA A 198 1.05 -13.48 1.23
C ALA A 198 2.31 -13.74 2.08
N GLN A 199 2.32 -14.84 2.85
CA GLN A 199 3.52 -15.25 3.59
C GLN A 199 4.71 -15.45 2.63
N LYS A 200 4.51 -16.14 1.51
CA LYS A 200 5.56 -16.32 0.48
C LYS A 200 6.09 -15.00 -0.09
N ILE A 201 5.22 -14.01 -0.29
CA ILE A 201 5.64 -12.67 -0.74
C ILE A 201 6.49 -11.99 0.33
N THR A 202 6.03 -12.03 1.58
CA THR A 202 6.72 -11.44 2.73
C THR A 202 8.10 -12.07 2.94
N ASP A 203 8.19 -13.40 2.90
CA ASP A 203 9.45 -14.13 3.04
C ASP A 203 10.43 -13.78 1.93
N LYS A 204 9.93 -13.65 0.69
CA LYS A 204 10.73 -13.22 -0.47
C LYS A 204 11.27 -11.80 -0.25
N GLU A 205 10.44 -10.85 0.16
CA GLU A 205 10.87 -9.47 0.39
C GLU A 205 11.89 -9.37 1.54
N ILE A 206 11.68 -10.08 2.65
CA ILE A 206 12.65 -10.14 3.76
C ILE A 206 13.99 -10.71 3.27
N LYS A 207 13.96 -11.79 2.48
CA LYS A 207 15.18 -12.38 1.89
C LYS A 207 15.88 -11.37 0.96
N SER A 208 15.13 -10.68 0.10
CA SER A 208 15.67 -9.63 -0.79
C SER A 208 16.33 -8.50 0.00
N ARG A 209 15.70 -8.00 1.08
CA ARG A 209 16.31 -6.97 1.93
C ARG A 209 17.60 -7.44 2.60
N LYS A 210 17.65 -8.68 3.09
CA LYS A 210 18.88 -9.25 3.66
C LYS A 210 20.02 -9.30 2.64
N LEU A 211 19.72 -9.60 1.38
CA LEU A 211 20.73 -9.61 0.31
C LEU A 211 21.18 -8.20 -0.05
N GLU A 212 20.24 -7.26 -0.17
CA GLU A 212 20.54 -5.86 -0.48
C GLU A 212 21.41 -5.20 0.60
N ILE A 213 21.11 -5.41 1.88
CA ILE A 213 21.90 -4.88 3.00
C ILE A 213 23.36 -5.39 2.97
N LYS A 214 23.59 -6.62 2.48
CA LYS A 214 24.95 -7.18 2.37
C LYS A 214 25.78 -6.58 1.23
N GLN A 215 25.16 -5.87 0.30
CA GLN A 215 25.86 -5.24 -0.83
C GLN A 215 26.55 -3.92 -0.45
N ASP A 216 26.53 -3.55 0.84
CA ASP A 216 27.18 -2.35 1.39
C ASP A 216 26.78 -1.04 0.70
N ILE A 217 25.53 -0.98 0.24
CA ILE A 217 24.94 0.25 -0.31
C ILE A 217 24.73 1.22 0.85
N LEU A 218 25.19 2.47 0.69
CA LEU A 218 24.94 3.52 1.68
C LEU A 218 23.42 3.70 1.88
N PRO A 219 22.88 3.45 3.09
CA PRO A 219 21.43 3.47 3.35
C PRO A 219 20.73 4.78 2.96
N GLU A 220 21.37 5.92 3.20
CA GLU A 220 20.84 7.25 2.85
C GLU A 220 20.70 7.43 1.35
N LYS A 221 21.71 6.99 0.58
CA LYS A 221 21.63 7.02 -0.89
C LYS A 221 20.43 6.22 -1.37
N ARG A 222 20.19 5.06 -0.77
CA ARG A 222 19.06 4.19 -1.13
C ARG A 222 17.71 4.81 -0.82
N TYR A 223 17.58 5.48 0.33
CA TYR A 223 16.41 6.27 0.67
C TYR A 223 16.16 7.40 -0.34
N LEU A 224 17.19 8.18 -0.69
CA LEU A 224 17.07 9.31 -1.60
C LEU A 224 16.69 8.88 -3.03
N GLU A 225 17.21 7.75 -3.50
CA GLU A 225 16.79 7.12 -4.77
C GLU A 225 15.28 6.86 -4.78
N PHE A 226 14.76 6.13 -3.79
CA PHE A 226 13.34 5.82 -3.72
C PHE A 226 12.46 7.04 -3.46
N LYS A 227 12.95 8.02 -2.70
CA LYS A 227 12.23 9.28 -2.48
C LYS A 227 12.06 10.04 -3.80
N LYS A 228 13.14 10.12 -4.60
CA LYS A 228 13.10 10.74 -5.93
C LYS A 228 12.13 10.00 -6.85
N GLU A 229 12.12 8.67 -6.83
CA GLU A 229 11.14 7.88 -7.59
C GLU A 229 9.70 8.19 -7.18
N ALA A 230 9.42 8.32 -5.88
CA ALA A 230 8.10 8.68 -5.37
C ALA A 230 7.68 10.09 -5.80
N ASP A 231 8.57 11.07 -5.68
CA ASP A 231 8.36 12.46 -6.10
C ASP A 231 8.09 12.52 -7.61
N ASP A 232 8.89 11.85 -8.43
CA ASP A 232 8.72 11.80 -9.89
C ASP A 232 7.42 11.12 -10.30
N LEU A 233 7.03 10.04 -9.61
CA LEU A 233 5.76 9.35 -9.83
C LEU A 233 4.58 10.28 -9.56
N ASN A 234 4.55 10.92 -8.40
CA ASN A 234 3.46 11.82 -8.01
C ASN A 234 3.38 13.03 -8.95
N ARG A 235 4.52 13.61 -9.35
CA ARG A 235 4.59 14.70 -10.33
C ARG A 235 4.00 14.27 -11.68
N LYS A 236 4.37 13.08 -12.19
CA LYS A 236 3.82 12.56 -13.44
C LYS A 236 2.31 12.35 -13.36
N ILE A 237 1.80 11.79 -12.26
CA ILE A 237 0.35 11.64 -12.04
C ILE A 237 -0.33 13.01 -12.07
N ASN A 238 0.20 14.00 -11.35
CA ASN A 238 -0.39 15.33 -11.30
C ASN A 238 -0.40 16.03 -12.67
N ILE A 239 0.62 15.85 -13.50
CA ILE A 239 0.65 16.40 -14.87
C ILE A 239 -0.39 15.71 -15.76
N LEU A 240 -0.56 14.39 -15.63
CA LEU A 240 -1.45 13.61 -16.49
C LEU A 240 -2.94 13.81 -16.19
N PHE A 241 -3.29 14.22 -14.97
CA PHE A 241 -4.69 14.20 -14.49
C PHE A 241 -5.19 15.51 -13.84
N ASN A 242 -4.39 16.59 -13.81
CA ASN A 242 -4.86 17.93 -13.43
C ASN A 242 -4.96 18.89 -14.65
N GLN A 243 -5.27 18.35 -15.83
CA GLN A 243 -5.84 19.12 -16.96
C GLN A 243 -7.37 19.06 -16.87
#